data_AF-A0A2N2X2V1-F1
#
_entry.id   AF-A0A2N2X2V1-F1
#
_cell.length_a   1.000
_cell.length_b   1.000
_cell.length_c   1.000
_cell.angle_alpha   90.00
_cell.angle_beta   90.00
_cell.angle_gamma   90.00
#
_symmetry.space_group_name_H-M   'P 1'
#
loop_
_entity.id
_entity.type
_entity.pdbx_description
1 polymer ?
#
loop_
_entity_poly.entity_id
_entity_poly.type
_entity_poly.pdbx_seq_one_letter_code
_entity_poly.pdbx_strand_id
1 'polypeptide(L)'
;MNSYIFSGFGHAAGKFSISNEFIADALRKGFLRGFDENRMAKNKDYQTYLEKNPDIGPFDYFVREKMGFKNRWHVTPFPPTIKKLYYAETSLELGVQAVEKALKNSGIYPNQIDAWFVSTVSPNQKAPGLAASIKSHFVGFKNFTPAFSLTSGCAGFNINLERAIEYFKVHPEAKHLVIAHAETMSSFLTQRVKFVPFVTFADGAAAVILSRIETERACGVLEVNNYHDMQMIDFVGVDKYWNLYMDDSLIKDRAATNIPEASIKALKKTGWKSNEIDLCVPHQTGNAILYPAAKSLGLPLEKLYLEAQHEFGNVSGATVPLAFSMMCEQNRLKPGMKILSPMAGVGGNYGAFTYLVPDEKYQKLKTDYLYTNDLKGANTLVLGASGTLGSSITTELIKRGSNLILHYNRNKAVVDALKTEAEAKGLQVTLIKADFNIPDEVDAMVTLLAGQNKSYRHFVNAAGVLMSLKPGKVGRVNHYAPLQIFKAIFPRFKGSAVFVGAAAEDVNVPEIHPFISAKRSLHGVMASMSGEIYKAKNYLVWYQPGILNGGMLRNIDSKALYQFAVEIGQEKPLEIDKTAERIVSSLYIPKVEGARHTYENAMVVRRDGYQLEVDI
;
A
#
# COMPACT_ATOMS: atom_id res chain seq x y z
N MET A 1 13.55 -28.22 11.82
CA MET A 1 14.49 -27.07 11.85
C MET A 1 13.72 -25.80 11.54
N ASN A 2 14.12 -24.66 12.10
CA ASN A 2 13.55 -23.36 11.71
C ASN A 2 14.03 -22.98 10.31
N SER A 3 13.09 -22.66 9.42
CA SER A 3 13.34 -22.19 8.06
C SER A 3 12.61 -20.87 7.83
N TYR A 4 13.17 -20.01 6.98
CA TYR A 4 12.66 -18.66 6.73
C TYR A 4 12.28 -18.51 5.27
N ILE A 5 11.00 -18.65 4.95
CA ILE A 5 10.53 -18.72 3.56
C ILE A 5 9.84 -17.43 3.15
N PHE A 6 9.91 -17.09 1.85
CA PHE A 6 9.01 -16.10 1.28
C PHE A 6 7.65 -16.76 1.06
N SER A 7 6.68 -16.43 1.92
CA SER A 7 5.33 -16.99 1.88
C SER A 7 4.33 -16.12 1.14
N GLY A 8 4.72 -14.91 0.72
CA GLY A 8 3.90 -13.98 -0.03
C GLY A 8 4.75 -13.07 -0.88
N PHE A 9 4.26 -12.72 -2.07
CA PHE A 9 4.93 -11.83 -3.01
C PHE A 9 3.97 -10.79 -3.58
N GLY A 10 4.44 -9.56 -3.75
CA GLY A 10 3.67 -8.51 -4.39
C GLY A 10 4.54 -7.39 -4.91
N HIS A 11 4.13 -6.79 -6.02
CA HIS A 11 4.83 -5.65 -6.62
C HIS A 11 3.86 -4.64 -7.23
N ALA A 12 4.29 -3.39 -7.33
CA ALA A 12 3.60 -2.29 -7.98
C ALA A 12 4.62 -1.43 -8.73
N ALA A 13 4.19 -0.76 -9.79
CA ALA A 13 5.04 0.11 -10.61
C ALA A 13 4.28 1.39 -10.95
N GLY A 14 5.01 2.42 -11.37
CA GLY A 14 4.38 3.63 -11.91
C GLY A 14 3.47 3.32 -13.10
N LYS A 15 2.53 4.23 -13.39
CA LYS A 15 1.55 4.03 -14.48
C LYS A 15 2.00 4.50 -15.86
N PHE A 16 3.05 5.33 -15.94
CA PHE A 16 3.52 5.89 -17.21
C PHE A 16 4.69 5.09 -17.77
N SER A 17 4.43 4.40 -18.87
CA SER A 17 5.44 3.64 -19.62
C SER A 17 6.35 4.58 -20.41
N ILE A 18 7.66 4.47 -20.19
CA ILE A 18 8.71 5.23 -20.89
C ILE A 18 9.56 4.24 -21.69
N SER A 19 9.36 4.19 -23.01
CA SER A 19 10.13 3.31 -23.89
C SER A 19 11.50 3.89 -24.22
N ASN A 20 12.41 3.05 -24.74
CA ASN A 20 13.67 3.55 -25.29
C ASN A 20 13.48 4.50 -26.48
N GLU A 21 12.40 4.36 -27.26
CA GLU A 21 12.10 5.30 -28.36
C GLU A 21 11.78 6.70 -27.82
N PHE A 22 11.07 6.79 -26.69
CA PHE A 22 10.82 8.06 -26.01
C PHE A 22 12.13 8.73 -25.57
N ILE A 23 13.09 7.95 -25.08
CA ILE A 23 14.42 8.45 -24.70
C ILE A 23 15.22 8.90 -25.92
N ALA A 24 15.16 8.14 -27.03
CA ALA A 24 15.81 8.51 -28.28
C ALA A 24 15.26 9.83 -28.81
N ASP A 25 13.93 10.01 -28.79
CA ASP A 25 13.28 11.26 -29.18
C ASP A 25 13.69 12.44 -28.29
N ALA A 26 13.77 12.22 -26.98
CA ALA A 26 14.22 13.24 -26.03
C ALA A 26 15.69 13.67 -26.26
N LEU A 27 16.56 12.74 -26.66
CA LEU A 27 17.93 13.04 -27.09
C LEU A 27 17.94 13.87 -28.39
N ARG A 28 17.17 13.46 -29.41
CA ARG A 28 17.07 14.17 -30.70
C ARG A 28 16.56 15.61 -30.54
N LYS A 29 15.60 15.82 -29.62
CA LYS A 29 15.04 17.14 -29.29
C LYS A 29 15.93 17.97 -28.36
N GLY A 30 17.09 17.45 -27.94
CA GLY A 30 18.04 18.17 -27.08
C GLY A 30 17.62 18.31 -25.61
N PHE A 31 16.56 17.61 -25.18
CA PHE A 31 16.13 17.56 -23.78
C PHE A 31 17.14 16.77 -22.94
N LEU A 32 17.62 15.64 -23.48
CA LEU A 32 18.69 14.84 -22.88
C LEU A 32 20.02 15.08 -23.58
N ARG A 33 21.11 14.84 -22.86
CA ARG A 33 22.50 15.00 -23.32
C ARG A 33 23.39 13.86 -22.80
N GLY A 34 24.59 13.76 -23.36
CA GLY A 34 25.65 12.88 -22.88
C GLY A 34 25.74 11.52 -23.57
N PHE A 35 24.82 11.20 -24.50
CA PHE A 35 25.01 10.11 -25.45
C PHE A 35 25.80 10.62 -26.66
N ASP A 36 26.85 9.91 -27.03
CA ASP A 36 27.67 10.21 -28.20
C ASP A 36 27.66 9.00 -29.13
N GLU A 37 26.88 9.12 -30.20
CA GLU A 37 26.65 8.06 -31.17
C GLU A 37 27.92 7.73 -31.96
N ASN A 38 28.73 8.73 -32.31
CA ASN A 38 29.99 8.53 -33.03
C ASN A 38 31.01 7.77 -32.18
N ARG A 39 31.10 8.11 -30.89
CA ARG A 39 31.94 7.38 -29.93
C ARG A 39 31.46 5.95 -29.75
N MET A 40 30.14 5.73 -29.70
CA MET A 40 29.58 4.38 -29.57
C MET A 40 29.81 3.56 -30.84
N ALA A 41 29.65 4.16 -32.02
CA ALA A 41 29.94 3.53 -33.30
C ALA A 41 31.38 3.03 -33.38
N LYS A 42 32.36 3.73 -32.78
CA LYS A 42 33.77 3.30 -32.76
C LYS A 42 34.11 2.29 -31.66
N ASN A 43 33.17 1.93 -30.79
CA ASN A 43 33.43 1.03 -29.67
C ASN A 43 33.63 -0.42 -30.16
N LYS A 44 34.66 -1.11 -29.67
CA LYS A 44 35.02 -2.47 -30.08
C LYS A 44 33.92 -3.50 -29.79
N ASP A 45 33.25 -3.37 -28.64
CA ASP A 45 32.18 -4.29 -28.23
C ASP A 45 30.95 -4.12 -29.14
N TYR A 46 30.65 -2.88 -29.54
CA TYR A 46 29.60 -2.60 -30.52
C TYR A 46 29.94 -3.15 -31.91
N GLN A 47 31.16 -2.93 -32.39
CA GLN A 47 31.60 -3.46 -33.70
C GLN A 47 31.51 -4.99 -33.76
N THR A 48 31.96 -5.67 -32.71
CA THR A 48 31.83 -7.14 -32.59
C THR A 48 30.35 -7.59 -32.56
N TYR A 49 29.49 -6.81 -31.91
CA TYR A 49 28.06 -7.11 -31.83
C TYR A 49 27.36 -6.93 -33.20
N LEU A 50 27.77 -5.89 -33.93
CA LEU A 50 27.22 -5.52 -35.23
C LEU A 50 27.46 -6.61 -36.29
N GLU A 51 28.59 -7.32 -36.23
CA GLU A 51 28.89 -8.46 -37.12
C GLU A 51 27.80 -9.55 -37.10
N LYS A 52 27.12 -9.72 -35.96
CA LYS A 52 26.06 -10.70 -35.77
C LYS A 52 24.65 -10.10 -35.87
N ASN A 53 24.53 -8.77 -35.80
CA ASN A 53 23.27 -8.04 -35.72
C ASN A 53 23.35 -6.76 -36.57
N PRO A 54 23.36 -6.86 -37.91
CA PRO A 54 23.73 -5.76 -38.80
C PRO A 54 22.75 -4.56 -38.75
N ASP A 55 21.51 -4.79 -38.31
CA ASP A 55 20.45 -3.77 -38.33
C ASP A 55 20.36 -2.92 -37.05
N ILE A 56 21.24 -3.15 -36.06
CA ILE A 56 21.16 -2.45 -34.76
C ILE A 56 22.00 -1.16 -34.74
N GLY A 57 21.33 -0.03 -34.47
CA GLY A 57 22.00 1.25 -34.30
C GLY A 57 22.81 1.34 -32.99
N PRO A 58 23.78 2.27 -32.88
CA PRO A 58 24.60 2.40 -31.67
C PRO A 58 23.79 2.74 -30.42
N PHE A 59 22.69 3.51 -30.57
CA PHE A 59 21.78 3.82 -29.47
C PHE A 59 21.06 2.57 -28.96
N ASP A 60 20.41 1.80 -29.86
CA ASP A 60 19.70 0.58 -29.50
C ASP A 60 20.62 -0.45 -28.86
N TYR A 61 21.83 -0.63 -29.38
CA TYR A 61 22.85 -1.45 -28.75
C TYR A 61 23.15 -0.98 -27.31
N PHE A 62 23.35 0.32 -27.11
CA PHE A 62 23.66 0.85 -25.80
C PHE A 62 22.52 0.58 -24.79
N VAL A 63 21.28 0.92 -25.15
CA VAL A 63 20.17 0.83 -24.20
C VAL A 63 19.65 -0.60 -24.00
N ARG A 64 19.63 -1.44 -25.05
CA ARG A 64 19.07 -2.80 -25.00
C ARG A 64 20.10 -3.85 -24.60
N GLU A 65 21.32 -3.77 -25.13
CA GLU A 65 22.31 -4.84 -24.98
C GLU A 65 23.28 -4.52 -23.86
N LYS A 66 23.89 -3.33 -23.91
CA LYS A 66 24.86 -2.91 -22.90
C LYS A 66 24.20 -2.57 -21.56
N MET A 67 23.09 -1.83 -21.61
CA MET A 67 22.35 -1.46 -20.39
C MET A 67 21.28 -2.50 -20.04
N GLY A 68 20.66 -3.20 -21.00
CA GLY A 68 19.68 -4.24 -20.66
C GLY A 68 18.29 -3.71 -20.32
N PHE A 69 17.92 -2.50 -20.71
CA PHE A 69 16.60 -1.92 -20.39
C PHE A 69 15.76 -1.80 -21.66
N LYS A 70 14.49 -2.22 -21.62
CA LYS A 70 13.56 -2.03 -22.75
C LYS A 70 12.52 -0.96 -22.43
N ASN A 71 11.92 -1.07 -21.24
CA ASN A 71 10.90 -0.16 -20.77
C ASN A 71 11.16 0.22 -19.30
N ARG A 72 10.71 1.40 -18.90
CA ARG A 72 10.63 1.79 -17.49
C ARG A 72 9.29 2.44 -17.18
N TRP A 73 8.86 2.34 -15.93
CA TRP A 73 7.58 2.88 -15.49
C TRP A 73 7.79 4.01 -14.50
N HIS A 74 7.21 5.18 -14.78
CA HIS A 74 7.29 6.35 -13.92
C HIS A 74 5.91 6.67 -13.32
N VAL A 75 5.89 7.30 -12.14
CA VAL A 75 4.67 7.85 -11.52
C VAL A 75 4.25 9.17 -12.17
N THR A 76 5.12 9.77 -13.01
CA THR A 76 4.82 10.96 -13.82
C THR A 76 5.04 10.69 -15.30
N PRO A 77 4.33 11.42 -16.19
CA PRO A 77 4.62 11.35 -17.62
C PRO A 77 5.93 12.06 -17.93
N PHE A 78 6.70 11.52 -18.89
CA PHE A 78 7.95 12.12 -19.32
C PHE A 78 7.74 13.51 -19.96
N PRO A 79 8.67 14.47 -19.77
CA PRO A 79 9.71 14.43 -18.75
C PRO A 79 9.14 14.67 -17.35
N PRO A 80 9.74 14.09 -16.30
CA PRO A 80 9.36 14.36 -14.92
C PRO A 80 9.60 15.83 -14.59
N THR A 81 8.65 16.45 -13.88
CA THR A 81 8.76 17.84 -13.40
C THR A 81 8.20 17.94 -12.00
N ILE A 82 8.61 18.97 -11.25
CA ILE A 82 8.10 19.23 -9.89
C ILE A 82 6.57 19.35 -9.89
N LYS A 83 6.00 20.08 -10.87
CA LYS A 83 4.54 20.25 -10.99
C LYS A 83 3.81 18.91 -11.21
N LYS A 84 4.35 18.02 -12.05
CA LYS A 84 3.74 16.70 -12.30
C LYS A 84 3.84 15.79 -11.06
N LEU A 85 4.93 15.86 -10.31
CA LEU A 85 5.13 15.05 -9.10
C LEU A 85 4.14 15.38 -7.99
N TYR A 86 3.67 16.62 -7.92
CA TYR A 86 2.71 17.05 -6.91
C TYR A 86 1.41 16.21 -6.92
N TYR A 87 0.98 15.75 -8.09
CA TYR A 87 -0.22 14.93 -8.30
C TYR A 87 0.10 13.47 -8.63
N ALA A 88 1.36 13.06 -8.50
CA ALA A 88 1.81 11.72 -8.83
C ALA A 88 1.58 10.76 -7.66
N GLU A 89 1.49 9.48 -7.99
CA GLU A 89 1.59 8.43 -6.97
C GLU A 89 2.94 8.51 -6.25
N THR A 90 2.93 8.23 -4.97
CA THR A 90 4.08 8.31 -4.08
C THR A 90 4.64 6.92 -3.77
N SER A 91 5.84 6.87 -3.20
CA SER A 91 6.42 5.62 -2.67
C SER A 91 5.54 4.96 -1.58
N LEU A 92 4.71 5.74 -0.88
CA LEU A 92 3.70 5.21 0.04
C LEU A 92 2.61 4.45 -0.69
N GLU A 93 2.01 5.03 -1.72
CA GLU A 93 0.93 4.39 -2.49
C GLU A 93 1.42 3.11 -3.18
N LEU A 94 2.57 3.17 -3.86
CA LEU A 94 3.18 1.99 -4.46
C LEU A 94 3.51 0.92 -3.40
N GLY A 95 4.05 1.34 -2.25
CA GLY A 95 4.38 0.45 -1.14
C GLY A 95 3.15 -0.24 -0.53
N VAL A 96 2.05 0.48 -0.35
CA VAL A 96 0.76 -0.08 0.08
C VAL A 96 0.27 -1.10 -0.93
N GLN A 97 0.25 -0.78 -2.22
CA GLN A 97 -0.17 -1.73 -3.26
C GLN A 97 0.69 -3.02 -3.28
N ALA A 98 2.01 -2.88 -3.16
CA ALA A 98 2.92 -4.02 -3.12
C ALA A 98 2.68 -4.93 -1.90
N VAL A 99 2.52 -4.34 -0.70
CA VAL A 99 2.26 -5.10 0.52
C VAL A 99 0.87 -5.74 0.48
N GLU A 100 -0.15 -5.04 -0.01
CA GLU A 100 -1.48 -5.61 -0.17
C GLU A 100 -1.44 -6.86 -1.06
N LYS A 101 -0.73 -6.81 -2.19
CA LYS A 101 -0.51 -7.97 -3.08
C LYS A 101 0.28 -9.10 -2.40
N ALA A 102 1.30 -8.78 -1.61
CA ALA A 102 2.07 -9.79 -0.88
C ALA A 102 1.20 -10.50 0.19
N LEU A 103 0.37 -9.75 0.90
CA LEU A 103 -0.62 -10.29 1.83
C LEU A 103 -1.66 -11.14 1.06
N LYS A 104 -2.15 -10.68 -0.10
CA LYS A 104 -3.03 -11.43 -1.03
C LYS A 104 -2.47 -12.78 -1.37
N ASN A 105 -1.24 -12.78 -1.85
CA ASN A 105 -0.55 -13.96 -2.30
C ASN A 105 -0.28 -14.94 -1.13
N SER A 106 0.00 -14.43 0.07
CA SER A 106 0.25 -15.27 1.25
C SER A 106 -0.99 -15.82 1.96
N GLY A 107 -2.13 -15.13 1.85
CA GLY A 107 -3.31 -15.34 2.68
C GLY A 107 -3.16 -14.90 4.16
N ILE A 108 -1.98 -14.46 4.59
CA ILE A 108 -1.74 -14.06 5.99
C ILE A 108 -2.54 -12.79 6.31
N TYR A 109 -3.27 -12.83 7.42
CA TYR A 109 -4.04 -11.68 7.89
C TYR A 109 -3.09 -10.60 8.45
N PRO A 110 -3.26 -9.30 8.12
CA PRO A 110 -2.31 -8.26 8.55
C PRO A 110 -2.04 -8.17 10.05
N ASN A 111 -3.02 -8.52 10.90
CA ASN A 111 -2.81 -8.50 12.35
C ASN A 111 -1.93 -9.67 12.86
N GLN A 112 -1.58 -10.63 12.00
CA GLN A 112 -0.61 -11.68 12.29
C GLN A 112 0.83 -11.28 11.93
N ILE A 113 1.04 -10.08 11.39
CA ILE A 113 2.38 -9.56 11.09
C ILE A 113 3.03 -9.00 12.36
N ASP A 114 4.16 -9.60 12.73
CA ASP A 114 4.89 -9.33 13.98
C ASP A 114 5.87 -8.15 13.85
N ALA A 115 6.34 -7.83 12.64
CA ALA A 115 7.11 -6.61 12.38
C ALA A 115 7.07 -6.18 10.91
N TRP A 116 7.29 -4.88 10.67
CA TRP A 116 7.24 -4.26 9.34
C TRP A 116 8.56 -3.57 9.00
N PHE A 117 9.34 -4.12 8.08
CA PHE A 117 10.65 -3.58 7.68
C PHE A 117 10.58 -3.05 6.25
N VAL A 118 10.70 -1.74 6.08
CA VAL A 118 10.59 -1.08 4.77
C VAL A 118 11.81 -0.25 4.48
N SER A 119 12.32 -0.28 3.25
CA SER A 119 13.40 0.62 2.80
C SER A 119 12.98 1.52 1.65
N THR A 120 13.58 2.70 1.59
CA THR A 120 13.37 3.69 0.53
C THR A 120 14.45 4.79 0.61
N VAL A 121 14.84 5.38 -0.52
CA VAL A 121 15.56 6.66 -0.59
C VAL A 121 14.71 7.81 -1.13
N SER A 122 13.50 7.53 -1.61
CA SER A 122 12.50 8.51 -2.09
C SER A 122 11.22 8.48 -1.26
N PRO A 123 11.31 8.73 0.07
CA PRO A 123 10.13 8.67 0.92
C PRO A 123 9.15 9.81 0.57
N ASN A 124 7.85 9.52 0.66
CA ASN A 124 6.79 10.53 0.46
C ASN A 124 6.87 11.68 1.49
N GLN A 125 7.48 11.44 2.65
CA GLN A 125 7.74 12.42 3.71
C GLN A 125 8.99 12.03 4.50
N LYS A 126 9.72 13.00 5.07
CA LYS A 126 10.95 12.73 5.84
C LYS A 126 10.69 11.98 7.15
N ALA A 127 9.59 12.30 7.81
CA ALA A 127 9.12 11.65 9.03
C ALA A 127 7.59 11.77 9.12
N PRO A 128 6.87 10.77 9.66
CA PRO A 128 7.36 9.46 10.12
C PRO A 128 7.89 8.58 8.96
N GLY A 129 8.66 7.55 9.30
CA GLY A 129 9.22 6.63 8.32
C GLY A 129 8.16 5.83 7.55
N LEU A 130 8.48 5.48 6.30
CA LEU A 130 7.58 4.84 5.35
C LEU A 130 6.89 3.57 5.89
N ALA A 131 7.61 2.75 6.68
CA ALA A 131 7.07 1.52 7.27
C ALA A 131 5.87 1.77 8.17
N ALA A 132 5.92 2.81 9.02
CA ALA A 132 4.83 3.16 9.92
C ALA A 132 3.61 3.64 9.15
N SER A 133 3.85 4.43 8.09
CA SER A 133 2.79 4.87 7.17
C SER A 133 2.14 3.69 6.47
N ILE A 134 2.90 2.81 5.81
CA ILE A 134 2.36 1.60 5.14
C ILE A 134 1.58 0.73 6.14
N LYS A 135 2.16 0.42 7.30
CA LYS A 135 1.50 -0.38 8.35
C LYS A 135 0.11 0.17 8.71
N SER A 136 -0.03 1.49 8.78
CA SER A 136 -1.28 2.16 9.18
C SER A 136 -2.45 1.97 8.21
N HIS A 137 -2.21 1.43 7.01
CA HIS A 137 -3.25 1.04 6.05
C HIS A 137 -3.82 -0.36 6.30
N PHE A 138 -3.13 -1.21 7.07
CA PHE A 138 -3.47 -2.64 7.13
C PHE A 138 -3.93 -3.14 8.50
N VAL A 139 -3.45 -2.52 9.59
CA VAL A 139 -3.73 -3.01 10.94
C VAL A 139 -4.46 -1.98 11.79
N GLY A 140 -5.16 -2.45 12.81
CA GLY A 140 -6.00 -1.60 13.65
C GLY A 140 -5.24 -0.75 14.66
N PHE A 141 -5.89 0.27 15.24
CA PHE A 141 -5.31 1.16 16.28
C PHE A 141 -4.76 0.43 17.52
N LYS A 142 -5.16 -0.82 17.78
CA LYS A 142 -4.69 -1.63 18.91
C LYS A 142 -3.50 -2.54 18.56
N ASN A 143 -2.99 -2.44 17.33
CA ASN A 143 -1.83 -3.20 16.90
C ASN A 143 -0.54 -2.44 17.24
N PHE A 144 0.24 -2.99 18.17
CA PHE A 144 1.47 -2.38 18.69
C PHE A 144 2.75 -3.02 18.15
N THR A 145 2.68 -3.83 17.08
CA THR A 145 3.88 -4.47 16.52
C THR A 145 4.88 -3.43 15.97
N PRO A 146 6.20 -3.69 16.02
CA PRO A 146 7.18 -2.72 15.55
C PRO A 146 7.12 -2.49 14.03
N ALA A 147 7.45 -1.27 13.63
CA ALA A 147 7.69 -0.88 12.24
C ALA A 147 9.01 -0.09 12.15
N PHE A 148 9.84 -0.41 11.18
CA PHE A 148 11.17 0.16 11.00
C PHE A 148 11.40 0.56 9.54
N SER A 149 11.93 1.76 9.33
CA SER A 149 12.28 2.29 8.00
C SER A 149 13.78 2.45 7.86
N LEU A 150 14.34 1.90 6.79
CA LEU A 150 15.75 2.03 6.43
C LEU A 150 15.92 2.96 5.23
N THR A 151 16.73 4.01 5.39
CA THR A 151 17.14 4.86 4.26
C THR A 151 18.33 4.22 3.55
N SER A 152 18.06 3.31 2.62
CA SER A 152 19.05 2.67 1.76
C SER A 152 18.41 2.36 0.42
N GLY A 153 19.14 2.59 -0.67
CA GLY A 153 18.65 2.38 -2.03
C GLY A 153 18.73 0.91 -2.42
N CYS A 154 19.48 0.61 -3.48
CA CYS A 154 19.55 -0.69 -4.14
C CYS A 154 19.85 -1.92 -3.24
N ALA A 155 20.47 -1.73 -2.08
CA ALA A 155 20.77 -2.82 -1.13
C ALA A 155 19.74 -2.95 0.02
N GLY A 156 18.77 -2.04 0.11
CA GLY A 156 17.85 -1.91 1.24
C GLY A 156 17.04 -3.18 1.53
N PHE A 157 16.64 -3.92 0.50
CA PHE A 157 15.92 -5.19 0.67
C PHE A 157 16.75 -6.24 1.42
N ASN A 158 18.02 -6.42 1.06
CA ASN A 158 18.89 -7.43 1.67
C ASN A 158 19.38 -7.05 3.06
N ILE A 159 19.55 -5.75 3.31
CA ILE A 159 19.78 -5.26 4.68
C ILE A 159 18.55 -5.57 5.54
N ASN A 160 17.34 -5.26 5.06
CA ASN A 160 16.11 -5.61 5.78
C ASN A 160 15.94 -7.12 5.96
N LEU A 161 16.38 -7.93 4.99
CA LEU A 161 16.34 -9.38 5.08
C LEU A 161 17.23 -9.91 6.21
N GLU A 162 18.48 -9.41 6.30
CA GLU A 162 19.38 -9.75 7.41
C GLU A 162 18.79 -9.35 8.77
N ARG A 163 18.26 -8.12 8.88
CA ARG A 163 17.59 -7.64 10.10
C ARG A 163 16.37 -8.49 10.45
N ALA A 164 15.62 -9.00 9.47
CA ALA A 164 14.48 -9.88 9.70
C ALA A 164 14.89 -11.25 10.25
N ILE A 165 15.94 -11.84 9.71
CA ILE A 165 16.50 -13.11 10.24
C ILE A 165 17.01 -12.92 11.67
N GLU A 166 17.67 -11.80 11.96
CA GLU A 166 18.09 -11.45 13.33
C GLU A 166 16.90 -11.23 14.26
N TYR A 167 15.85 -10.55 13.79
CA TYR A 167 14.62 -10.34 14.56
C TYR A 167 13.99 -11.67 14.98
N PHE A 168 13.86 -12.63 14.06
CA PHE A 168 13.33 -13.97 14.41
C PHE A 168 14.19 -14.73 15.43
N LYS A 169 15.50 -14.51 15.45
CA LYS A 169 16.41 -15.14 16.42
C LYS A 169 16.21 -14.57 17.83
N VAL A 170 15.91 -13.26 17.93
CA VAL A 170 15.68 -12.56 19.20
C VAL A 170 14.22 -12.71 19.68
N HIS A 171 13.28 -12.84 18.75
CA HIS A 171 11.83 -12.97 18.98
C HIS A 171 11.35 -14.36 18.55
N PRO A 172 11.54 -15.40 19.38
CA PRO A 172 11.20 -16.77 19.01
C PRO A 172 9.70 -16.99 18.76
N GLU A 173 8.83 -16.12 19.26
CA GLU A 173 7.38 -16.08 19.05
C GLU A 173 6.97 -15.52 17.69
N ALA A 174 7.83 -14.73 17.04
CA ALA A 174 7.52 -14.10 15.75
C ALA A 174 7.44 -15.14 14.64
N LYS A 175 6.40 -15.02 13.81
CA LYS A 175 6.09 -15.92 12.70
C LYS A 175 6.13 -15.23 11.35
N HIS A 176 5.66 -13.98 11.25
CA HIS A 176 5.48 -13.32 9.95
C HIS A 176 5.97 -11.87 9.97
N LEU A 177 6.84 -11.52 9.04
CA LEU A 177 7.38 -10.18 8.88
C LEU A 177 7.05 -9.67 7.47
N VAL A 178 6.66 -8.40 7.37
CA VAL A 178 6.60 -7.70 6.08
C VAL A 178 7.98 -7.14 5.78
N ILE A 179 8.53 -7.47 4.62
CA ILE A 179 9.73 -6.84 4.09
C ILE A 179 9.37 -6.16 2.76
N ALA A 180 9.50 -4.84 2.69
CA ALA A 180 9.18 -4.10 1.47
C ALA A 180 10.28 -3.09 1.11
N HIS A 181 10.29 -2.72 -0.16
CA HIS A 181 11.08 -1.61 -0.69
C HIS A 181 10.22 -0.83 -1.67
N ALA A 182 10.25 0.50 -1.63
CA ALA A 182 9.45 1.34 -2.51
C ALA A 182 10.23 2.58 -2.94
N GLU A 183 10.24 2.84 -4.24
CA GLU A 183 10.92 4.00 -4.82
C GLU A 183 10.09 4.70 -5.90
N THR A 184 10.26 6.01 -5.93
CA THR A 184 9.86 6.94 -7.00
C THR A 184 11.11 7.67 -7.49
N MET A 185 12.04 6.94 -8.12
CA MET A 185 13.31 7.46 -8.62
C MET A 185 13.15 8.59 -9.64
N SER A 186 12.02 8.64 -10.38
CA SER A 186 11.69 9.73 -11.29
C SER A 186 11.61 11.09 -10.59
N SER A 187 11.35 11.11 -9.27
CA SER A 187 11.36 12.34 -8.47
C SER A 187 12.73 13.03 -8.47
N PHE A 188 13.81 12.25 -8.57
CA PHE A 188 15.19 12.77 -8.60
C PHE A 188 15.69 13.13 -10.00
N LEU A 189 14.86 12.93 -11.03
CA LEU A 189 15.21 13.21 -12.43
C LEU A 189 14.75 14.60 -12.92
N THR A 190 13.99 15.35 -12.10
CA THR A 190 13.34 16.61 -12.50
C THR A 190 14.29 17.71 -12.97
N GLN A 191 15.53 17.71 -12.50
CA GLN A 191 16.56 18.70 -12.86
C GLN A 191 17.74 18.06 -13.61
N ARG A 192 17.56 16.85 -14.15
CA ARG A 192 18.62 16.10 -14.82
C ARG A 192 18.54 16.24 -16.33
N VAL A 193 19.71 16.27 -16.96
CA VAL A 193 19.84 16.27 -18.43
C VAL A 193 20.71 15.13 -18.95
N LYS A 194 21.51 14.47 -18.11
CA LYS A 194 22.32 13.30 -18.53
C LYS A 194 21.39 12.13 -18.83
N PHE A 195 21.57 11.48 -19.98
CA PHE A 195 20.64 10.44 -20.45
C PHE A 195 20.68 9.13 -19.66
N VAL A 196 21.84 8.72 -19.11
CA VAL A 196 22.00 7.42 -18.42
C VAL A 196 20.98 7.23 -17.28
N PRO A 197 20.82 8.17 -16.33
CA PRO A 197 19.76 8.07 -15.31
C PRO A 197 18.35 7.85 -15.86
N PHE A 198 17.98 8.48 -16.98
CA PHE A 198 16.66 8.30 -17.60
C PHE A 198 16.51 6.95 -18.31
N VAL A 199 17.63 6.36 -18.75
CA VAL A 199 17.67 4.99 -19.26
C VAL A 199 17.62 3.97 -18.11
N THR A 200 18.19 4.29 -16.95
CA THR A 200 18.29 3.33 -15.85
C THR A 200 17.04 3.31 -14.98
N PHE A 201 16.63 4.45 -14.42
CA PHE A 201 15.75 4.48 -13.26
C PHE A 201 14.27 4.38 -13.59
N ALA A 202 13.57 3.64 -12.74
CA ALA A 202 12.15 3.43 -12.77
C ALA A 202 11.55 3.57 -11.37
N ASP A 203 10.22 3.69 -11.32
CA ASP A 203 9.45 3.79 -10.09
C ASP A 203 8.72 2.48 -9.84
N GLY A 204 8.82 2.00 -8.61
CA GLY A 204 8.18 0.76 -8.22
C GLY A 204 8.38 0.41 -6.76
N ALA A 205 7.54 -0.50 -6.30
CA ALA A 205 7.62 -1.10 -4.99
C ALA A 205 7.45 -2.61 -5.09
N ALA A 206 8.07 -3.33 -4.16
CA ALA A 206 7.85 -4.75 -4.01
C ALA A 206 7.96 -5.16 -2.55
N ALA A 207 7.19 -6.18 -2.19
CA ALA A 207 7.09 -6.70 -0.85
C ALA A 207 7.10 -8.23 -0.86
N VAL A 208 7.69 -8.79 0.19
CA VAL A 208 7.57 -10.21 0.53
C VAL A 208 7.05 -10.34 1.96
N ILE A 209 6.28 -11.40 2.20
CA ILE A 209 6.00 -11.86 3.56
C ILE A 209 7.04 -12.92 3.89
N LEU A 210 7.94 -12.63 4.84
CA LEU A 210 8.92 -13.59 5.33
C LEU A 210 8.32 -14.34 6.51
N SER A 211 8.23 -15.65 6.39
CA SER A 211 7.64 -16.52 7.40
C SER A 211 8.64 -17.49 8.00
N ARG A 212 8.62 -17.60 9.33
CA ARG A 212 9.32 -18.67 10.05
C ARG A 212 8.42 -19.90 10.12
N ILE A 213 8.94 -21.02 9.64
CA ILE A 213 8.25 -22.31 9.66
C ILE A 213 9.16 -23.42 10.17
N GLU A 214 8.56 -24.53 10.59
CA GLU A 214 9.29 -25.75 10.90
C GLU A 214 9.31 -26.70 9.69
N THR A 215 10.51 -27.14 9.32
CA THR A 215 10.71 -28.04 8.18
C THR A 215 11.64 -29.19 8.52
N GLU A 216 11.56 -30.26 7.73
CA GLU A 216 12.44 -31.42 7.85
C GLU A 216 13.90 -31.08 7.53
N ARG A 217 14.11 -30.17 6.56
CA ARG A 217 15.43 -29.68 6.12
C ARG A 217 15.39 -28.17 6.02
N ALA A 218 16.52 -27.51 6.28
CA ALA A 218 16.64 -26.06 6.14
C ALA A 218 16.31 -25.62 4.70
N CYS A 219 15.44 -24.64 4.55
CA CYS A 219 15.04 -24.07 3.27
C CYS A 219 14.64 -22.59 3.42
N GLY A 220 14.27 -21.98 2.30
CA GLY A 220 14.06 -20.53 2.21
C GLY A 220 15.40 -19.80 2.23
N VAL A 221 15.49 -18.69 2.95
CA VAL A 221 16.73 -17.92 3.13
C VAL A 221 17.69 -18.73 4.01
N LEU A 222 18.78 -19.20 3.40
CA LEU A 222 19.79 -19.99 4.10
C LEU A 222 20.89 -19.10 4.67
N GLU A 223 21.31 -18.09 3.91
CA GLU A 223 22.39 -17.21 4.29
C GLU A 223 22.18 -15.84 3.67
N VAL A 224 22.58 -14.81 4.42
CA VAL A 224 22.54 -13.40 4.01
C VAL A 224 23.79 -12.71 4.54
N ASN A 225 24.37 -11.82 3.75
CA ASN A 225 25.48 -10.98 4.17
C ASN A 225 25.31 -9.55 3.62
N ASN A 226 25.84 -8.58 4.37
CA ASN A 226 25.91 -7.18 3.98
C ASN A 226 27.30 -6.61 4.30
N TYR A 227 27.81 -5.76 3.42
CA TYR A 227 29.13 -5.13 3.48
C TYR A 227 29.07 -3.70 2.94
N HIS A 228 30.08 -2.91 3.30
CA HIS A 228 30.25 -1.54 2.81
C HIS A 228 31.60 -1.41 2.10
N ASP A 229 31.58 -0.95 0.85
CA ASP A 229 32.77 -0.51 0.12
C ASP A 229 32.91 1.01 0.21
N MET A 230 33.74 1.47 1.14
CA MET A 230 33.97 2.90 1.37
C MET A 230 34.60 3.61 0.16
N GLN A 231 35.15 2.88 -0.82
CA GLN A 231 35.66 3.50 -2.05
C GLN A 231 34.52 4.03 -2.93
N MET A 232 33.29 3.55 -2.73
CA MET A 232 32.11 3.97 -3.48
C MET A 232 31.34 5.12 -2.81
N ILE A 233 31.87 5.70 -1.72
CA ILE A 233 31.27 6.90 -1.14
C ILE A 233 31.27 8.01 -2.21
N ASP A 234 30.17 8.76 -2.27
CA ASP A 234 29.95 9.84 -3.25
C ASP A 234 29.83 9.44 -4.73
N PHE A 235 29.87 8.15 -5.07
CA PHE A 235 29.66 7.71 -6.46
C PHE A 235 28.20 7.83 -6.90
N VAL A 236 27.25 7.61 -6.00
CA VAL A 236 25.81 7.79 -6.25
C VAL A 236 25.07 8.06 -4.95
N GLY A 237 24.13 8.99 -5.01
CA GLY A 237 23.26 9.33 -3.89
C GLY A 237 22.37 10.52 -4.21
N VAL A 238 21.67 10.99 -3.18
CA VAL A 238 20.76 12.13 -3.26
C VAL A 238 21.12 13.10 -2.14
N ASP A 239 21.36 14.35 -2.50
CA ASP A 239 21.77 15.39 -1.55
C ASP A 239 20.60 15.90 -0.70
N LYS A 240 20.89 16.82 0.25
CA LYS A 240 19.85 17.42 1.12
C LYS A 240 18.78 18.24 0.38
N TYR A 241 19.01 18.56 -0.88
CA TYR A 241 18.09 19.28 -1.77
C TYR A 241 17.36 18.34 -2.73
N TRP A 242 17.48 17.02 -2.54
CA TRP A 242 16.90 15.99 -3.39
C TRP A 242 17.48 15.91 -4.80
N ASN A 243 18.68 16.46 -5.02
CA ASN A 243 19.39 16.28 -6.28
C ASN A 243 20.14 14.96 -6.27
N LEU A 244 19.85 14.11 -7.26
CA LEU A 244 20.69 12.97 -7.55
C LEU A 244 22.11 13.46 -7.89
N TYR A 245 23.13 12.69 -7.52
CA TYR A 245 24.47 12.71 -8.09
C TYR A 245 24.86 11.26 -8.47
N MET A 246 25.61 11.09 -9.54
CA MET A 246 25.94 9.76 -10.08
C MET A 246 27.15 9.83 -11.00
N ASP A 247 28.14 8.96 -10.76
CA ASP A 247 29.22 8.60 -11.68
C ASP A 247 29.05 7.16 -12.14
N ASP A 248 28.45 6.99 -13.32
CA ASP A 248 28.07 5.69 -13.88
C ASP A 248 29.27 4.79 -14.19
N SER A 249 30.43 5.36 -14.51
CA SER A 249 31.63 4.58 -14.83
C SER A 249 32.26 3.98 -13.58
N LEU A 250 32.45 4.79 -12.54
CA LEU A 250 33.03 4.35 -11.27
C LEU A 250 32.13 3.35 -10.54
N ILE A 251 30.81 3.56 -10.59
CA ILE A 251 29.83 2.60 -10.04
C ILE A 251 29.98 1.25 -10.72
N LYS A 252 30.00 1.23 -12.06
CA LYS A 252 30.04 0.00 -12.84
C LYS A 252 31.31 -0.80 -12.57
N ASP A 253 32.47 -0.14 -12.52
CA ASP A 253 33.75 -0.80 -12.27
C ASP A 253 33.81 -1.44 -10.86
N ARG A 254 33.35 -0.73 -9.82
CA ARG A 254 33.37 -1.26 -8.44
C ARG A 254 32.28 -2.30 -8.17
N ALA A 255 31.07 -2.08 -8.68
CA ALA A 255 29.95 -3.01 -8.47
C ALA A 255 30.22 -4.39 -9.12
N ALA A 256 30.90 -4.41 -10.27
CA ALA A 256 31.31 -5.65 -10.94
C ALA A 256 32.30 -6.49 -10.12
N THR A 257 33.02 -5.89 -9.17
CA THR A 257 33.91 -6.58 -8.21
C THR A 257 33.16 -6.99 -6.93
N ASN A 258 32.35 -6.07 -6.38
CA ASN A 258 31.66 -6.29 -5.11
C ASN A 258 30.62 -7.42 -5.17
N ILE A 259 29.89 -7.53 -6.29
CA ILE A 259 28.86 -8.58 -6.49
C ILE A 259 29.47 -9.99 -6.40
N PRO A 260 30.54 -10.33 -7.16
CA PRO A 260 31.21 -11.63 -7.03
C PRO A 260 31.74 -11.91 -5.61
N GLU A 261 32.37 -10.94 -4.96
CA GLU A 261 32.94 -11.13 -3.62
C GLU A 261 31.87 -11.52 -2.59
N ALA A 262 30.76 -10.79 -2.53
CA ALA A 262 29.67 -11.10 -1.60
C ALA A 262 29.02 -12.45 -1.90
N SER A 263 28.86 -12.77 -3.19
CA SER A 263 28.33 -14.06 -3.66
C SER A 263 29.20 -15.22 -3.19
N ILE A 264 30.51 -15.15 -3.42
CA ILE A 264 31.46 -16.21 -3.01
C ILE A 264 31.40 -16.42 -1.50
N LYS A 265 31.32 -15.35 -0.71
CA LYS A 265 31.19 -15.44 0.76
C LYS A 265 29.89 -16.12 1.19
N ALA A 266 28.77 -15.84 0.53
CA ALA A 266 27.48 -16.48 0.81
C ALA A 266 27.51 -17.98 0.43
N LEU A 267 27.99 -18.31 -0.77
CA LEU A 267 28.13 -19.69 -1.25
C LEU A 267 29.04 -20.54 -0.35
N LYS A 268 30.15 -19.97 0.12
CA LYS A 268 31.07 -20.66 1.03
C LYS A 268 30.39 -21.07 2.34
N LYS A 269 29.49 -20.24 2.88
CA LYS A 269 28.79 -20.53 4.13
C LYS A 269 27.70 -21.59 3.98
N THR A 270 27.05 -21.66 2.82
CA THR A 270 26.08 -22.74 2.52
C THR A 270 26.74 -24.04 2.04
N GLY A 271 28.03 -23.98 1.67
CA GLY A 271 28.75 -25.08 1.04
C GLY A 271 28.37 -25.31 -0.43
N TRP A 272 27.62 -24.39 -1.04
CA TRP A 272 27.22 -24.48 -2.45
C TRP A 272 28.36 -24.11 -3.39
N LYS A 273 28.37 -24.72 -4.57
CA LYS A 273 29.27 -24.36 -5.67
C LYS A 273 28.53 -23.56 -6.74
N SER A 274 29.22 -22.70 -7.48
CA SER A 274 28.60 -21.87 -8.54
C SER A 274 27.82 -22.70 -9.58
N ASN A 275 28.31 -23.91 -9.92
CA ASN A 275 27.64 -24.77 -10.88
C ASN A 275 26.33 -25.41 -10.36
N GLU A 276 26.12 -25.43 -9.04
CA GLU A 276 24.90 -25.92 -8.40
C GLU A 276 23.79 -24.86 -8.33
N ILE A 277 24.09 -23.59 -8.64
CA ILE A 277 23.08 -22.54 -8.67
C ILE A 277 22.17 -22.77 -9.87
N ASP A 278 20.88 -22.91 -9.65
CA ASP A 278 19.89 -23.08 -10.71
C ASP A 278 19.55 -21.73 -11.35
N LEU A 279 19.48 -20.68 -10.54
CA LEU A 279 19.15 -19.34 -10.99
C LEU A 279 19.85 -18.27 -10.14
N CYS A 280 20.31 -17.21 -10.77
CA CYS A 280 20.84 -16.02 -10.13
C CYS A 280 19.87 -14.86 -10.36
N VAL A 281 19.40 -14.24 -9.28
CA VAL A 281 18.42 -13.14 -9.30
C VAL A 281 19.10 -11.90 -8.70
N PRO A 282 19.97 -11.21 -9.44
CA PRO A 282 20.70 -10.08 -8.90
C PRO A 282 19.82 -8.83 -8.77
N HIS A 283 20.31 -7.82 -8.06
CA HIS A 283 19.82 -6.46 -8.25
C HIS A 283 20.16 -6.00 -9.67
N GLN A 284 19.13 -5.75 -10.49
CA GLN A 284 19.27 -5.58 -11.93
C GLN A 284 19.56 -4.11 -12.29
N THR A 285 20.84 -3.76 -12.28
CA THR A 285 21.38 -2.41 -12.57
C THR A 285 21.78 -2.20 -14.02
N GLY A 286 21.76 -3.27 -14.81
CA GLY A 286 22.11 -3.30 -16.22
C GLY A 286 23.24 -4.27 -16.56
N ASN A 287 23.25 -4.73 -17.81
CA ASN A 287 24.14 -5.80 -18.28
C ASN A 287 25.63 -5.45 -18.17
N ALA A 288 25.98 -4.17 -18.28
CA ALA A 288 27.34 -3.66 -18.11
C ALA A 288 27.97 -4.00 -16.75
N ILE A 289 27.17 -4.28 -15.71
CA ILE A 289 27.61 -4.72 -14.39
C ILE A 289 27.40 -6.23 -14.25
N LEU A 290 26.22 -6.70 -14.63
CA LEU A 290 25.79 -8.07 -14.35
C LEU A 290 26.56 -9.13 -15.16
N TYR A 291 26.88 -8.85 -16.43
CA TYR A 291 27.59 -9.83 -17.28
C TYR A 291 29.04 -10.04 -16.83
N PRO A 292 29.84 -8.98 -16.56
CA PRO A 292 31.17 -9.16 -15.97
C PRO A 292 31.12 -9.88 -14.62
N ALA A 293 30.17 -9.53 -13.76
CA ALA A 293 30.01 -10.18 -12.45
C ALA A 293 29.68 -11.68 -12.57
N ALA A 294 28.75 -12.04 -13.46
CA ALA A 294 28.38 -13.44 -13.72
C ALA A 294 29.57 -14.24 -14.27
N LYS A 295 30.32 -13.66 -15.22
CA LYS A 295 31.54 -14.27 -15.76
C LYS A 295 32.59 -14.49 -14.68
N SER A 296 32.80 -13.52 -13.78
CA SER A 296 33.71 -13.65 -12.64
C SER A 296 33.29 -14.74 -11.65
N LEU A 297 31.99 -15.03 -11.55
CA LEU A 297 31.45 -16.10 -10.72
C LEU A 297 31.47 -17.48 -11.38
N GLY A 298 31.82 -17.55 -12.67
CA GLY A 298 31.67 -18.76 -13.48
C GLY A 298 30.20 -19.16 -13.70
N LEU A 299 29.28 -18.19 -13.61
CA LEU A 299 27.85 -18.42 -13.85
C LEU A 299 27.52 -18.16 -15.33
N PRO A 300 26.94 -19.15 -16.02
CA PRO A 300 26.43 -18.94 -17.37
C PRO A 300 25.35 -17.85 -17.41
N LEU A 301 25.31 -17.04 -18.48
CA LEU A 301 24.42 -15.89 -18.58
C LEU A 301 22.94 -16.30 -18.61
N GLU A 302 22.62 -17.48 -19.12
CA GLU A 302 21.29 -18.06 -19.14
C GLU A 302 20.73 -18.36 -17.74
N LYS A 303 21.60 -18.44 -16.72
CA LYS A 303 21.20 -18.57 -15.33
C LYS A 303 20.87 -17.22 -14.68
N LEU A 304 21.08 -16.09 -15.36
CA LEU A 304 20.67 -14.78 -14.86
C LEU A 304 19.19 -14.53 -15.14
N TYR A 305 18.42 -14.24 -14.10
CA TYR A 305 17.06 -13.73 -14.24
C TYR A 305 17.10 -12.21 -14.42
N LEU A 306 16.74 -11.71 -15.61
CA LEU A 306 16.85 -10.29 -16.00
C LEU A 306 15.52 -9.67 -16.47
N GLU A 307 14.40 -10.37 -16.28
CA GLU A 307 13.10 -9.92 -16.81
C GLU A 307 12.60 -8.64 -16.12
N ALA A 308 12.92 -8.46 -14.83
CA ALA A 308 12.53 -7.25 -14.10
C ALA A 308 13.14 -5.98 -14.72
N GLN A 309 14.43 -5.97 -15.11
CA GLN A 309 15.01 -4.82 -15.80
C GLN A 309 14.46 -4.64 -17.22
N HIS A 310 14.13 -5.73 -17.92
CA HIS A 310 13.55 -5.65 -19.26
C HIS A 310 12.18 -4.97 -19.22
N GLU A 311 11.32 -5.37 -18.29
CA GLU A 311 9.93 -4.93 -18.22
C GLU A 311 9.73 -3.65 -17.40
N PHE A 312 10.49 -3.50 -16.31
CA PHE A 312 10.29 -2.42 -15.33
C PHE A 312 11.44 -1.42 -15.26
N GLY A 313 12.63 -1.76 -15.74
CA GLY A 313 13.83 -0.94 -15.51
C GLY A 313 14.44 -1.15 -14.12
N ASN A 314 15.30 -0.24 -13.69
CA ASN A 314 15.89 -0.27 -12.35
C ASN A 314 14.99 0.45 -11.34
N VAL A 315 14.17 -0.32 -10.61
CA VAL A 315 13.34 0.14 -9.47
C VAL A 315 14.10 0.07 -8.12
N SER A 316 15.43 0.24 -8.14
CA SER A 316 16.30 0.23 -6.96
C SER A 316 16.20 -1.09 -6.16
N GLY A 317 16.13 -1.02 -4.82
CA GLY A 317 16.08 -2.19 -3.95
C GLY A 317 14.81 -3.03 -4.12
N ALA A 318 13.78 -2.52 -4.80
CA ALA A 318 12.58 -3.27 -5.11
C ALA A 318 12.81 -4.31 -6.23
N THR A 319 13.89 -4.18 -7.02
CA THR A 319 14.12 -5.03 -8.20
C THR A 319 14.19 -6.51 -7.86
N VAL A 320 14.88 -6.87 -6.76
CA VAL A 320 15.02 -8.26 -6.33
C VAL A 320 13.66 -8.84 -5.89
N PRO A 321 12.94 -8.27 -4.90
CA PRO A 321 11.63 -8.80 -4.51
C PRO A 321 10.59 -8.73 -5.65
N LEU A 322 10.69 -7.75 -6.56
CA LEU A 322 9.86 -7.68 -7.76
C LEU A 322 10.12 -8.89 -8.67
N ALA A 323 11.39 -9.24 -8.92
CA ALA A 323 11.75 -10.43 -9.69
C ALA A 323 11.21 -11.72 -9.06
N PHE A 324 11.25 -11.84 -7.72
CA PHE A 324 10.62 -12.96 -7.02
C PHE A 324 9.09 -12.99 -7.20
N SER A 325 8.42 -11.83 -7.17
CA SER A 325 6.98 -11.73 -7.48
C SER A 325 6.68 -12.19 -8.90
N MET A 326 7.43 -11.73 -9.90
CA MET A 326 7.27 -12.15 -11.29
C MET A 326 7.48 -13.66 -11.45
N MET A 327 8.54 -14.22 -10.85
CA MET A 327 8.78 -15.66 -10.90
C MET A 327 7.67 -16.47 -10.21
N CYS A 328 7.05 -15.94 -9.15
CA CYS A 328 5.89 -16.56 -8.53
C CYS A 328 4.69 -16.59 -9.49
N GLU A 329 4.36 -15.46 -10.11
CA GLU A 329 3.28 -15.33 -11.10
C GLU A 329 3.51 -16.21 -12.33
N GLN A 330 4.76 -16.34 -12.77
CA GLN A 330 5.19 -17.19 -13.88
C GLN A 330 5.34 -18.69 -13.49
N ASN A 331 5.07 -19.06 -12.23
CA ASN A 331 5.27 -20.42 -11.70
C ASN A 331 6.71 -20.97 -11.88
N ARG A 332 7.73 -20.11 -11.81
CA ARG A 332 9.15 -20.48 -11.99
C ARG A 332 9.89 -20.83 -10.71
N LEU A 333 9.32 -20.53 -9.54
CA LEU A 333 9.89 -20.95 -8.25
C LEU A 333 9.59 -22.43 -8.00
N LYS A 334 10.41 -23.33 -8.54
CA LYS A 334 10.24 -24.78 -8.37
C LYS A 334 10.92 -25.28 -7.09
N PRO A 335 10.31 -26.23 -6.35
CA PRO A 335 10.92 -26.84 -5.16
C PRO A 335 12.35 -27.33 -5.39
N GLY A 336 13.22 -27.11 -4.41
CA GLY A 336 14.62 -27.55 -4.45
C GLY A 336 15.56 -26.66 -5.27
N MET A 337 15.05 -25.67 -6.00
CA MET A 337 15.89 -24.74 -6.74
C MET A 337 16.79 -23.92 -5.80
N LYS A 338 18.08 -23.88 -6.11
CA LYS A 338 19.09 -23.06 -5.46
C LYS A 338 19.21 -21.70 -6.17
N ILE A 339 18.80 -20.65 -5.47
CA ILE A 339 18.84 -19.28 -5.97
C ILE A 339 19.94 -18.49 -5.26
N LEU A 340 20.79 -17.82 -6.03
CA LEU A 340 21.73 -16.82 -5.53
C LEU A 340 21.19 -15.42 -5.88
N SER A 341 21.19 -14.50 -4.93
CA SER A 341 20.72 -13.13 -5.16
C SER A 341 21.75 -12.14 -4.64
N PRO A 342 22.61 -11.59 -5.51
CA PRO A 342 23.61 -10.59 -5.12
C PRO A 342 23.21 -9.16 -5.51
N MET A 343 23.79 -8.18 -4.83
CA MET A 343 23.49 -6.77 -5.07
C MET A 343 24.61 -5.83 -4.68
N ALA A 344 24.58 -4.63 -5.26
CA ALA A 344 25.38 -3.48 -4.88
C ALA A 344 24.51 -2.20 -5.02
N GLY A 345 24.83 -1.17 -4.25
CA GLY A 345 23.99 0.01 -4.12
C GLY A 345 24.67 1.24 -3.57
N VAL A 346 23.85 2.27 -3.36
CA VAL A 346 24.27 3.60 -2.87
C VAL A 346 25.03 3.52 -1.55
N GLY A 347 25.97 4.44 -1.34
CA GLY A 347 26.81 4.45 -0.14
C GLY A 347 27.78 3.26 -0.02
N GLY A 348 28.02 2.54 -1.12
CA GLY A 348 28.89 1.37 -1.15
C GLY A 348 28.27 0.13 -0.52
N ASN A 349 26.96 0.12 -0.25
CA ASN A 349 26.29 -1.06 0.30
C ASN A 349 26.29 -2.20 -0.73
N TYR A 350 26.73 -3.39 -0.35
CA TYR A 350 26.67 -4.58 -1.19
C TYR A 350 26.50 -5.85 -0.37
N GLY A 351 26.07 -6.92 -1.01
CA GLY A 351 25.76 -8.16 -0.31
C GLY A 351 25.24 -9.24 -1.22
N ALA A 352 24.87 -10.37 -0.61
CA ALA A 352 24.21 -11.49 -1.25
C ALA A 352 23.37 -12.27 -0.24
N PHE A 353 22.30 -12.89 -0.74
CA PHE A 353 21.64 -13.98 -0.03
C PHE A 353 21.50 -15.22 -0.91
N THR A 354 21.42 -16.37 -0.26
CA THR A 354 21.11 -17.66 -0.91
C THR A 354 19.74 -18.13 -0.46
N TYR A 355 18.93 -18.58 -1.42
CA TYR A 355 17.57 -19.04 -1.19
C TYR A 355 17.37 -20.44 -1.77
N LEU A 356 16.90 -21.39 -0.95
CA LEU A 356 16.48 -22.71 -1.40
C LEU A 356 14.96 -22.73 -1.45
N VAL A 357 14.39 -22.89 -2.65
CA VAL A 357 12.94 -22.91 -2.80
C VAL A 357 12.36 -24.10 -2.02
N PRO A 358 11.44 -23.87 -1.07
CA PRO A 358 10.94 -24.92 -0.19
C PRO A 358 10.03 -25.91 -0.93
N ASP A 359 9.78 -27.09 -0.35
CA ASP A 359 8.80 -28.05 -0.88
C ASP A 359 7.42 -27.42 -1.02
N GLU A 360 6.62 -27.90 -1.99
CA GLU A 360 5.28 -27.35 -2.28
C GLU A 360 4.37 -27.29 -1.05
N LYS A 361 4.49 -28.28 -0.15
CA LYS A 361 3.73 -28.35 1.11
C LYS A 361 3.95 -27.14 2.04
N TYR A 362 5.06 -26.43 1.88
CA TYR A 362 5.41 -25.23 2.65
C TYR A 362 5.16 -23.92 1.90
N GLN A 363 4.95 -23.95 0.57
CA GLN A 363 4.87 -22.75 -0.26
C GLN A 363 3.52 -22.01 -0.18
N LYS A 364 2.42 -22.70 0.16
CA LYS A 364 1.08 -22.09 0.18
C LYS A 364 0.42 -22.27 1.54
N LEU A 365 0.22 -21.16 2.24
CA LEU A 365 -0.64 -21.11 3.43
C LEU A 365 -2.09 -20.97 2.95
N LYS A 366 -2.90 -22.01 3.16
CA LYS A 366 -4.34 -21.97 2.84
C LYS A 366 -5.06 -21.11 3.88
N THR A 367 -5.37 -19.86 3.55
CA THR A 367 -6.15 -18.97 4.42
C THR A 367 -7.02 -18.04 3.57
N ASP A 368 -8.15 -17.63 4.14
CA ASP A 368 -9.05 -16.65 3.53
C ASP A 368 -8.44 -15.25 3.59
N TYR A 369 -8.48 -14.54 2.47
CA TYR A 369 -7.80 -13.26 2.22
C TYR A 369 -8.40 -12.06 3.02
N LEU A 370 -7.73 -10.88 2.98
CA LEU A 370 -7.93 -9.71 3.85
C LEU A 370 -9.39 -9.43 4.18
N TYR A 371 -9.62 -9.23 5.48
CA TYR A 371 -10.86 -8.79 6.08
C TYR A 371 -12.02 -9.79 6.00
N THR A 372 -11.78 -11.03 5.60
CA THR A 372 -12.76 -12.08 5.86
C THR A 372 -12.74 -12.41 7.35
N ASN A 373 -13.87 -12.22 8.05
CA ASN A 373 -14.02 -12.54 9.48
C ASN A 373 -13.09 -11.76 10.45
N ASP A 374 -12.51 -10.64 10.03
CA ASP A 374 -11.68 -9.79 10.91
C ASP A 374 -12.45 -9.10 12.03
N LEU A 375 -13.77 -8.94 11.86
CA LEU A 375 -14.69 -8.42 12.88
C LEU A 375 -15.42 -9.56 13.62
N LYS A 376 -14.96 -10.81 13.50
CA LYS A 376 -15.58 -11.96 14.15
C LYS A 376 -15.74 -11.74 15.66
N GLY A 377 -16.97 -11.93 16.14
CA GLY A 377 -17.33 -11.76 17.55
C GLY A 377 -17.41 -10.29 18.00
N ALA A 378 -17.33 -9.31 17.09
CA ALA A 378 -17.73 -7.94 17.37
C ALA A 378 -19.24 -7.81 17.35
N ASN A 379 -19.81 -7.01 18.26
CA ASN A 379 -21.20 -6.58 18.19
C ASN A 379 -21.23 -5.15 17.65
N THR A 380 -21.87 -4.96 16.50
CA THR A 380 -21.95 -3.68 15.81
C THR A 380 -23.39 -3.17 15.81
N LEU A 381 -23.63 -2.00 16.38
CA LEU A 381 -24.91 -1.29 16.29
C LEU A 381 -24.89 -0.37 15.05
N VAL A 382 -25.82 -0.59 14.12
CA VAL A 382 -25.98 0.21 12.91
C VAL A 382 -27.30 0.98 12.97
N LEU A 383 -27.23 2.31 12.95
CA LEU A 383 -28.40 3.16 12.82
C LEU A 383 -28.68 3.44 11.33
N GLY A 384 -29.91 3.20 10.89
CA GLY A 384 -30.32 3.46 9.50
C GLY A 384 -30.00 2.32 8.54
N ALA A 385 -30.01 1.07 9.02
CA ALA A 385 -29.63 -0.12 8.25
C ALA A 385 -30.51 -0.38 7.01
N SER A 386 -31.72 0.19 6.96
CA SER A 386 -32.63 0.10 5.82
C SER A 386 -32.44 1.17 4.74
N GLY A 387 -31.55 2.15 4.97
CA GLY A 387 -31.18 3.15 3.97
C GLY A 387 -30.13 2.61 3.00
N THR A 388 -30.01 3.21 1.81
CA THR A 388 -29.12 2.71 0.73
C THR A 388 -27.67 2.51 1.17
N LEU A 389 -27.08 3.50 1.87
CA LEU A 389 -25.72 3.37 2.39
C LEU A 389 -25.66 2.43 3.61
N GLY A 390 -26.67 2.49 4.50
CA GLY A 390 -26.74 1.65 5.69
C GLY A 390 -26.85 0.16 5.38
N SER A 391 -27.58 -0.22 4.33
CA SER A 391 -27.67 -1.61 3.89
C SER A 391 -26.35 -2.10 3.33
N SER A 392 -25.66 -1.29 2.52
CA SER A 392 -24.34 -1.64 1.96
C SER A 392 -23.27 -1.76 3.06
N ILE A 393 -23.26 -0.86 4.04
CA ILE A 393 -22.42 -0.98 5.26
C ILE A 393 -22.72 -2.28 5.99
N THR A 394 -24.00 -2.64 6.13
CA THR A 394 -24.40 -3.88 6.82
C THR A 394 -23.93 -5.11 6.08
N THR A 395 -24.10 -5.17 4.75
CA THR A 395 -23.57 -6.25 3.91
C THR A 395 -22.06 -6.41 4.08
N GLU A 396 -21.32 -5.30 4.14
CA GLU A 396 -19.87 -5.37 4.37
C GLU A 396 -19.53 -5.89 5.79
N LEU A 397 -20.24 -5.44 6.83
CA LEU A 397 -20.08 -5.98 8.19
C LEU A 397 -20.36 -7.50 8.27
N ILE A 398 -21.33 -8.00 7.49
CA ILE A 398 -21.65 -9.43 7.39
C ILE A 398 -20.48 -10.20 6.77
N LYS A 399 -19.88 -9.70 5.68
CA LYS A 399 -18.69 -10.33 5.07
C LYS A 399 -17.51 -10.41 6.05
N ARG A 400 -17.37 -9.39 6.89
CA ARG A 400 -16.33 -9.28 7.92
C ARG A 400 -16.64 -10.02 9.22
N GLY A 401 -17.79 -10.71 9.30
CA GLY A 401 -18.15 -11.61 10.40
C GLY A 401 -18.64 -10.92 11.69
N SER A 402 -19.10 -9.67 11.61
CA SER A 402 -19.63 -8.97 12.79
C SER A 402 -21.04 -9.45 13.14
N ASN A 403 -21.33 -9.65 14.43
CA ASN A 403 -22.70 -9.70 14.92
C ASN A 403 -23.34 -8.30 14.81
N LEU A 404 -24.66 -8.26 14.65
CA LEU A 404 -25.37 -7.06 14.22
C LEU A 404 -26.54 -6.71 15.13
N ILE A 405 -26.68 -5.41 15.39
CA ILE A 405 -27.87 -4.82 15.98
C ILE A 405 -28.30 -3.73 15.00
N LEU A 406 -29.41 -3.94 14.29
CA LEU A 406 -29.80 -3.13 13.16
C LEU A 406 -31.03 -2.30 13.52
N HIS A 407 -30.85 -0.98 13.52
CA HIS A 407 -31.97 -0.06 13.61
C HIS A 407 -32.54 0.26 12.23
N TYR A 408 -33.87 0.23 12.13
CA TYR A 408 -34.63 0.63 10.94
C TYR A 408 -35.93 1.35 11.30
N ASN A 409 -36.38 2.24 10.42
CA ASN A 409 -37.72 2.84 10.50
C ASN A 409 -38.66 2.22 9.46
N ARG A 410 -38.25 2.29 8.18
CA ARG A 410 -38.99 1.82 7.00
C ARG A 410 -38.25 0.67 6.31
N ASN A 411 -38.86 0.12 5.26
CA ASN A 411 -38.30 -0.93 4.39
C ASN A 411 -37.88 -2.20 5.15
N LYS A 412 -38.84 -2.79 5.89
CA LYS A 412 -38.60 -4.03 6.67
C LYS A 412 -38.02 -5.16 5.81
N ALA A 413 -38.46 -5.29 4.56
CA ALA A 413 -37.96 -6.31 3.64
C ALA A 413 -36.43 -6.26 3.45
N VAL A 414 -35.82 -5.06 3.43
CA VAL A 414 -34.37 -4.90 3.29
C VAL A 414 -33.64 -5.45 4.50
N VAL A 415 -34.07 -5.09 5.71
CA VAL A 415 -33.41 -5.57 6.94
C VAL A 415 -33.70 -7.05 7.23
N ASP A 416 -34.85 -7.57 6.79
CA ASP A 416 -35.12 -9.01 6.85
C ASP A 416 -34.18 -9.78 5.92
N ALA A 417 -33.93 -9.30 4.70
CA ALA A 417 -32.97 -9.91 3.79
C ALA A 417 -31.53 -9.88 4.36
N LEU A 418 -31.10 -8.74 4.92
CA LEU A 418 -29.79 -8.63 5.59
C LEU A 418 -29.68 -9.57 6.79
N LYS A 419 -30.77 -9.72 7.57
CA LYS A 419 -30.83 -10.66 8.68
C LYS A 419 -30.66 -12.09 8.19
N THR A 420 -31.40 -12.51 7.16
CA THR A 420 -31.29 -13.84 6.57
C THR A 420 -29.87 -14.10 6.05
N GLU A 421 -29.25 -13.14 5.36
CA GLU A 421 -27.87 -13.25 4.89
C GLU A 421 -26.87 -13.46 6.04
N ALA A 422 -27.00 -12.68 7.12
CA ALA A 422 -26.13 -12.77 8.28
C ALA A 422 -26.32 -14.10 9.06
N GLU A 423 -27.57 -14.52 9.27
CA GLU A 423 -27.91 -15.78 9.95
C GLU A 423 -27.42 -17.00 9.16
N ALA A 424 -27.47 -16.94 7.82
CA ALA A 424 -26.88 -17.97 6.95
C ALA A 424 -25.36 -18.13 7.15
N LYS A 425 -24.67 -17.09 7.64
CA LYS A 425 -23.24 -17.14 8.01
C LYS A 425 -23.01 -17.42 9.51
N GLY A 426 -24.06 -17.75 10.27
CA GLY A 426 -23.99 -18.04 11.70
C GLY A 426 -23.81 -16.80 12.60
N LEU A 427 -24.12 -15.60 12.10
CA LEU A 427 -24.00 -14.35 12.85
C LEU A 427 -25.27 -14.06 13.64
N GLN A 428 -25.13 -13.45 14.82
CA GLN A 428 -26.27 -13.02 15.62
C GLN A 428 -26.80 -11.67 15.13
N VAL A 429 -28.11 -11.58 14.89
CA VAL A 429 -28.76 -10.34 14.45
C VAL A 429 -29.93 -9.97 15.37
N THR A 430 -29.95 -8.73 15.83
CA THR A 430 -31.10 -8.13 16.53
C THR A 430 -31.65 -6.98 15.69
N LEU A 431 -32.95 -6.99 15.38
CA LEU A 431 -33.61 -5.88 14.68
C LEU A 431 -34.32 -4.99 15.70
N ILE A 432 -34.17 -3.67 15.56
CA ILE A 432 -34.84 -2.67 16.40
C ILE A 432 -35.57 -1.70 15.47
N LYS A 433 -36.90 -1.68 15.55
CA LYS A 433 -37.70 -0.70 14.83
C LYS A 433 -37.85 0.56 15.70
N ALA A 434 -37.47 1.72 15.16
CA ALA A 434 -37.76 3.00 15.78
C ALA A 434 -37.88 4.09 14.71
N ASP A 435 -38.88 4.96 14.82
CA ASP A 435 -38.93 6.20 14.08
C ASP A 435 -38.29 7.32 14.92
N PHE A 436 -37.09 7.75 14.52
CA PHE A 436 -36.36 8.84 15.18
C PHE A 436 -37.08 10.20 15.17
N ASN A 437 -38.25 10.30 14.54
CA ASN A 437 -39.12 11.47 14.64
C ASN A 437 -40.02 11.45 15.88
N ILE A 438 -40.23 10.28 16.47
CA ILE A 438 -41.12 10.01 17.60
C ILE A 438 -40.24 9.86 18.85
N PRO A 439 -40.21 10.84 19.77
CA PRO A 439 -39.35 10.81 20.95
C PRO A 439 -39.52 9.54 21.78
N ASP A 440 -40.76 9.10 22.01
CA ASP A 440 -41.06 7.91 22.80
C ASP A 440 -40.43 6.63 22.20
N GLU A 441 -40.34 6.53 20.87
CA GLU A 441 -39.66 5.40 20.22
C GLU A 441 -38.14 5.47 20.38
N VAL A 442 -37.57 6.68 20.39
CA VAL A 442 -36.14 6.90 20.68
C VAL A 442 -35.85 6.54 22.15
N ASP A 443 -36.68 6.98 23.08
CA ASP A 443 -36.52 6.73 24.51
C ASP A 443 -36.73 5.24 24.85
N ALA A 444 -37.67 4.57 24.17
CA ALA A 444 -37.85 3.13 24.26
C ALA A 444 -36.60 2.38 23.75
N MET A 445 -36.02 2.83 22.62
CA MET A 445 -34.77 2.25 22.09
C MET A 445 -33.57 2.50 23.03
N VAL A 446 -33.45 3.71 23.59
CA VAL A 446 -32.42 4.06 24.58
C VAL A 446 -32.54 3.16 25.81
N THR A 447 -33.75 2.99 26.34
CA THR A 447 -34.03 2.13 27.49
C THR A 447 -33.69 0.67 27.19
N LEU A 448 -34.11 0.18 26.02
CA LEU A 448 -33.80 -1.17 25.56
C LEU A 448 -32.29 -1.43 25.48
N LEU A 449 -31.53 -0.51 24.87
CA LEU A 449 -30.08 -0.65 24.72
C LEU A 449 -29.34 -0.48 26.06
N ALA A 450 -29.80 0.43 26.92
CA ALA A 450 -29.23 0.64 28.24
C ALA A 450 -29.49 -0.53 29.21
N GLY A 451 -30.63 -1.23 29.04
CA GLY A 451 -31.00 -2.41 29.83
C GLY A 451 -30.35 -3.72 29.37
N GLN A 452 -29.82 -3.77 28.15
CA GLN A 452 -29.13 -4.97 27.66
C GLN A 452 -27.76 -5.13 28.32
N ASN A 453 -27.49 -6.34 28.83
CA ASN A 453 -26.14 -6.72 29.26
C ASN A 453 -25.26 -7.15 28.07
N LYS A 454 -25.26 -6.35 27.00
CA LYS A 454 -24.45 -6.56 25.80
C LYS A 454 -23.32 -5.53 25.75
N SER A 455 -22.12 -5.97 25.39
CA SER A 455 -21.02 -5.06 25.06
C SER A 455 -21.10 -4.67 23.59
N TYR A 456 -20.81 -3.40 23.30
CA TYR A 456 -20.80 -2.84 21.96
C TYR A 456 -19.35 -2.58 21.55
N ARG A 457 -18.89 -3.20 20.46
CA ARG A 457 -17.54 -2.98 19.95
C ARG A 457 -17.54 -1.87 18.90
N HIS A 458 -18.58 -1.82 18.08
CA HIS A 458 -18.68 -0.82 17.01
C HIS A 458 -20.05 -0.16 17.01
N PHE A 459 -20.05 1.12 16.62
CA PHE A 459 -21.25 1.90 16.40
C PHE A 459 -21.14 2.60 15.05
N VAL A 460 -22.14 2.46 14.19
CA VAL A 460 -22.20 3.13 12.90
C VAL A 460 -23.50 3.91 12.80
N ASN A 461 -23.42 5.23 12.73
CA ASN A 461 -24.57 6.07 12.44
C ASN A 461 -24.62 6.43 10.95
N ALA A 462 -25.44 5.69 10.19
CA ALA A 462 -25.78 5.99 8.81
C ALA A 462 -27.21 6.57 8.65
N ALA A 463 -27.89 6.86 9.77
CA ALA A 463 -29.23 7.43 9.74
C ALA A 463 -29.18 8.90 9.30
N GLY A 464 -30.13 9.29 8.45
CA GLY A 464 -30.30 10.67 8.06
C GLY A 464 -31.54 10.93 7.21
N VAL A 465 -31.98 12.19 7.22
CA VAL A 465 -33.08 12.71 6.40
C VAL A 465 -32.70 14.12 5.93
N LEU A 466 -32.67 14.36 4.62
CA LEU A 466 -32.31 15.66 4.03
C LEU A 466 -33.35 16.75 4.29
N MET A 467 -34.62 16.47 3.97
CA MET A 467 -35.68 17.47 3.98
C MET A 467 -36.90 16.97 4.75
N SER A 468 -37.61 17.92 5.36
CA SER A 468 -38.93 17.66 5.90
C SER A 468 -39.81 18.91 5.88
N LEU A 469 -41.07 18.71 5.51
CA LEU A 469 -42.13 19.70 5.66
C LEU A 469 -42.52 19.98 7.12
N LYS A 470 -42.08 19.15 8.09
CA LYS A 470 -42.43 19.30 9.52
C LYS A 470 -41.27 19.93 10.30
N PRO A 471 -41.49 21.02 11.06
CA PRO A 471 -40.47 21.66 11.89
C PRO A 471 -39.80 20.67 12.87
N GLY A 472 -38.49 20.79 13.08
CA GLY A 472 -37.73 20.00 14.05
C GLY A 472 -37.43 18.54 13.64
N LYS A 473 -38.09 18.00 12.61
CA LYS A 473 -37.90 16.62 12.14
C LYS A 473 -36.44 16.32 11.75
N VAL A 474 -35.84 17.24 10.99
CA VAL A 474 -34.47 17.11 10.49
C VAL A 474 -33.46 17.10 11.65
N GLY A 475 -33.63 17.96 12.66
CA GLY A 475 -32.79 17.96 13.85
C GLY A 475 -32.92 16.70 14.70
N ARG A 476 -34.14 16.17 14.86
CA ARG A 476 -34.37 14.94 15.65
C ARG A 476 -33.64 13.74 15.07
N VAL A 477 -33.76 13.50 13.77
CA VAL A 477 -33.16 12.34 13.09
C VAL A 477 -31.65 12.47 12.93
N ASN A 478 -31.16 13.65 12.52
CA ASN A 478 -29.77 13.82 12.14
C ASN A 478 -28.85 14.19 13.33
N HIS A 479 -29.41 14.63 14.46
CA HIS A 479 -28.65 15.07 15.64
C HIS A 479 -29.12 14.40 16.93
N TYR A 480 -30.35 14.64 17.38
CA TYR A 480 -30.81 14.21 18.72
C TYR A 480 -30.76 12.69 18.91
N ALA A 481 -31.44 11.92 18.04
CA ALA A 481 -31.56 10.48 18.23
C ALA A 481 -30.21 9.74 18.18
N PRO A 482 -29.32 9.97 17.19
CA PRO A 482 -27.99 9.37 17.19
C PRO A 482 -27.17 9.70 18.45
N LEU A 483 -27.25 10.94 18.94
CA LEU A 483 -26.54 11.38 20.14
C LEU A 483 -27.05 10.66 21.39
N GLN A 484 -28.37 10.62 21.60
CA GLN A 484 -28.95 9.96 22.78
C GLN A 484 -28.66 8.46 22.78
N ILE A 485 -28.80 7.80 21.64
CA ILE A 485 -28.51 6.37 21.49
C ILE A 485 -27.03 6.08 21.78
N PHE A 486 -26.11 6.89 21.25
CA PHE A 486 -24.69 6.70 21.52
C PHE A 486 -24.35 6.90 23.01
N LYS A 487 -24.91 7.95 23.64
CA LYS A 487 -24.77 8.19 25.08
C LYS A 487 -25.28 7.01 25.92
N ALA A 488 -26.41 6.41 25.53
CA ALA A 488 -27.00 5.27 26.23
C ALA A 488 -26.08 4.04 26.24
N ILE A 489 -25.37 3.79 25.13
CA ILE A 489 -24.45 2.64 25.02
C ILE A 489 -23.04 2.95 25.50
N PHE A 490 -22.64 4.22 25.60
CA PHE A 490 -21.27 4.65 25.90
C PHE A 490 -20.66 3.98 27.14
N PRO A 491 -21.37 3.81 28.28
CA PRO A 491 -20.83 3.11 29.45
C PRO A 491 -20.41 1.64 29.18
N ARG A 492 -20.94 1.02 28.12
CA ARG A 492 -20.68 -0.37 27.71
C ARG A 492 -19.93 -0.46 26.38
N PHE A 493 -19.46 0.67 25.87
CA PHE A 493 -18.81 0.78 24.58
C PHE A 493 -17.30 0.57 24.69
N LYS A 494 -16.76 -0.38 23.92
CA LYS A 494 -15.35 -0.80 23.94
C LYS A 494 -14.77 -0.99 22.54
N GLY A 495 -14.75 0.06 21.74
CA GLY A 495 -14.13 0.06 20.43
C GLY A 495 -14.25 1.39 19.70
N SER A 496 -15.03 1.44 18.64
CA SER A 496 -15.00 2.58 17.71
C SER A 496 -16.35 2.96 17.13
N ALA A 497 -16.60 4.26 17.10
CA ALA A 497 -17.84 4.84 16.61
C ALA A 497 -17.57 5.61 15.32
N VAL A 498 -18.31 5.30 14.27
CA VAL A 498 -18.32 6.05 13.01
C VAL A 498 -19.65 6.77 12.88
N PHE A 499 -19.59 8.10 12.79
CA PHE A 499 -20.72 8.93 12.47
C PHE A 499 -20.62 9.39 11.03
N VAL A 500 -21.61 9.04 10.19
CA VAL A 500 -21.66 9.50 8.80
C VAL A 500 -22.21 10.93 8.80
N GLY A 501 -21.32 11.87 8.48
CA GLY A 501 -21.59 13.28 8.24
C GLY A 501 -22.08 13.53 6.82
N ALA A 502 -21.80 14.72 6.31
CA ALA A 502 -22.07 15.08 4.93
C ALA A 502 -20.99 16.02 4.40
N ALA A 503 -20.59 15.85 3.14
CA ALA A 503 -19.65 16.80 2.55
C ALA A 503 -20.23 18.22 2.39
N ALA A 504 -21.56 18.36 2.38
CA ALA A 504 -22.26 19.64 2.46
C ALA A 504 -22.03 20.39 3.80
N GLU A 505 -21.33 19.80 4.77
CA GLU A 505 -20.88 20.53 5.96
C GLU A 505 -19.74 21.51 5.66
N ASP A 506 -18.99 21.28 4.57
CA ASP A 506 -17.87 22.13 4.16
C ASP A 506 -18.26 23.10 3.02
N VAL A 507 -19.47 22.96 2.47
CA VAL A 507 -19.99 23.69 1.29
C VAL A 507 -21.32 24.37 1.64
N ASN A 508 -21.63 25.51 1.03
CA ASN A 508 -22.92 26.16 1.21
C ASN A 508 -23.97 25.64 0.22
N VAL A 509 -24.94 24.85 0.70
CA VAL A 509 -26.08 24.37 -0.09
C VAL A 509 -27.40 24.81 0.56
N PRO A 510 -28.00 25.94 0.12
CA PRO A 510 -29.18 26.53 0.75
C PRO A 510 -30.38 25.58 0.89
N GLU A 511 -30.60 24.71 -0.10
CA GLU A 511 -31.75 23.80 -0.21
C GLU A 511 -31.82 22.78 0.94
N ILE A 512 -30.69 22.49 1.57
CA ILE A 512 -30.56 21.48 2.63
C ILE A 512 -30.00 22.08 3.93
N HIS A 513 -30.12 23.39 4.12
CA HIS A 513 -29.59 24.11 5.30
C HIS A 513 -30.02 23.49 6.65
N PRO A 514 -31.29 23.09 6.88
CA PRO A 514 -31.66 22.44 8.15
C PRO A 514 -30.92 21.12 8.40
N PHE A 515 -30.58 20.37 7.35
CA PHE A 515 -29.82 19.12 7.45
C PHE A 515 -28.35 19.39 7.75
N ILE A 516 -27.75 20.35 7.04
CA ILE A 516 -26.36 20.78 7.28
C ILE A 516 -26.21 21.27 8.72
N SER A 517 -27.12 22.13 9.18
CA SER A 517 -27.12 22.67 10.55
C SER A 517 -27.21 21.55 11.60
N ALA A 518 -28.10 20.57 11.40
CA ALA A 518 -28.20 19.42 12.29
C ALA A 518 -26.94 18.56 12.32
N LYS A 519 -26.32 18.29 11.14
CA LYS A 519 -25.07 17.52 11.05
C LYS A 519 -23.90 18.26 11.68
N ARG A 520 -23.71 19.56 11.40
CA ARG A 520 -22.69 20.39 12.05
C ARG A 520 -22.86 20.46 13.56
N SER A 521 -24.10 20.54 14.05
CA SER A 521 -24.39 20.50 15.50
C SER A 521 -23.95 19.17 16.11
N LEU A 522 -24.29 18.05 15.48
CA LEU A 522 -23.85 16.73 15.95
C LEU A 522 -22.32 16.61 15.87
N HIS A 523 -21.71 17.08 14.77
CA HIS A 523 -20.26 17.09 14.57
C HIS A 523 -19.55 17.82 15.72
N GLY A 524 -19.98 19.04 16.06
CA GLY A 524 -19.40 19.83 17.15
C GLY A 524 -19.53 19.16 18.52
N VAL A 525 -20.69 18.57 18.82
CA VAL A 525 -20.88 17.80 20.07
C VAL A 525 -19.94 16.60 20.12
N MET A 526 -19.84 15.84 19.03
CA MET A 526 -18.98 14.67 18.93
C MET A 526 -17.48 15.05 19.04
N ALA A 527 -17.06 16.14 18.38
CA ALA A 527 -15.72 16.70 18.51
C ALA A 527 -15.39 17.10 19.95
N SER A 528 -16.34 17.72 20.66
CA SER A 528 -16.20 18.10 22.07
C SER A 528 -16.11 16.88 23.01
N MET A 529 -16.87 15.81 22.73
CA MET A 529 -16.85 14.57 23.53
C MET A 529 -15.65 13.67 23.23
N SER A 530 -14.96 13.90 22.11
CA SER A 530 -13.89 13.01 21.60
C SER A 530 -12.78 12.76 22.62
N GLY A 531 -12.41 13.75 23.44
CA GLY A 531 -11.38 13.60 24.46
C GLY A 531 -11.77 12.62 25.57
N GLU A 532 -13.04 12.63 26.01
CA GLU A 532 -13.56 11.67 27.00
C GLU A 532 -13.64 10.27 26.40
N ILE A 533 -14.12 10.16 25.16
CA ILE A 533 -14.19 8.89 24.41
C ILE A 533 -12.78 8.29 24.26
N TYR A 534 -11.79 9.10 23.93
CA TYR A 534 -10.40 8.68 23.82
C TYR A 534 -9.81 8.22 25.16
N LYS A 535 -10.06 8.96 26.26
CA LYS A 535 -9.65 8.55 27.62
C LYS A 535 -10.26 7.21 28.03
N ALA A 536 -11.48 6.91 27.56
CA ALA A 536 -12.12 5.61 27.72
C ALA A 536 -11.54 4.50 26.80
N LYS A 537 -10.43 4.77 26.08
CA LYS A 537 -9.78 3.88 25.11
C LYS A 537 -10.68 3.49 23.93
N ASN A 538 -11.58 4.40 23.56
CA ASN A 538 -12.46 4.28 22.40
C ASN A 538 -12.04 5.27 21.31
N TYR A 539 -12.39 4.95 20.06
CA TYR A 539 -12.08 5.77 18.90
C TYR A 539 -13.35 6.38 18.33
N LEU A 540 -13.26 7.63 17.91
CA LEU A 540 -14.35 8.34 17.27
C LEU A 540 -13.93 8.79 15.88
N VAL A 541 -14.77 8.48 14.91
CA VAL A 541 -14.58 8.83 13.51
C VAL A 541 -15.80 9.59 13.00
N TRP A 542 -15.57 10.79 12.47
CA TRP A 542 -16.53 11.51 11.65
C TRP A 542 -16.22 11.21 10.18
N TYR A 543 -17.15 10.59 9.46
CA TYR A 543 -16.96 10.20 8.06
C TYR A 543 -17.84 11.06 7.16
N GLN A 544 -17.22 11.90 6.34
CA GLN A 544 -17.88 12.79 5.39
C GLN A 544 -17.71 12.24 3.97
N PRO A 545 -18.72 11.53 3.44
CA PRO A 545 -18.71 11.15 2.05
C PRO A 545 -19.02 12.37 1.17
N GLY A 546 -18.35 12.47 0.03
CA GLY A 546 -18.72 13.34 -1.09
C GLY A 546 -20.06 12.93 -1.73
N ILE A 547 -20.26 13.30 -2.99
CA ILE A 547 -21.41 12.86 -3.79
C ILE A 547 -21.31 11.36 -4.03
N LEU A 548 -22.40 10.63 -3.79
CA LEU A 548 -22.52 9.19 -4.02
C LEU A 548 -23.34 8.92 -5.28
N ASN A 549 -23.06 7.82 -5.99
CA ASN A 549 -23.83 7.29 -7.13
C ASN A 549 -25.22 6.73 -6.74
N GLY A 550 -25.80 7.24 -5.64
CA GLY A 550 -27.09 6.83 -5.12
C GLY A 550 -27.45 7.52 -3.81
N GLY A 551 -28.65 7.24 -3.33
CA GLY A 551 -29.12 7.78 -2.06
C GLY A 551 -29.60 9.23 -2.12
N MET A 552 -29.42 9.93 -1.00
CA MET A 552 -30.13 11.16 -0.65
C MET A 552 -29.88 12.34 -1.62
N LEU A 553 -28.68 12.45 -2.21
CA LEU A 553 -28.30 13.60 -3.05
C LEU A 553 -28.95 13.60 -4.45
N ARG A 554 -29.61 12.51 -4.88
CA ARG A 554 -30.31 12.44 -6.19
C ARG A 554 -31.47 13.43 -6.34
N ASN A 555 -31.99 13.96 -5.24
CA ASN A 555 -33.14 14.87 -5.22
C ASN A 555 -32.74 16.35 -5.17
N ILE A 556 -31.44 16.66 -5.27
CA ILE A 556 -30.93 18.02 -5.34
C ILE A 556 -30.89 18.44 -6.81
N ASP A 557 -31.13 19.73 -7.08
CA ASP A 557 -31.02 20.30 -8.41
C ASP A 557 -29.63 20.03 -9.04
N SER A 558 -29.63 19.75 -10.34
CA SER A 558 -28.42 19.38 -11.09
C SER A 558 -27.33 20.47 -11.06
N LYS A 559 -27.71 21.75 -11.02
CA LYS A 559 -26.77 22.86 -10.95
C LYS A 559 -26.13 22.94 -9.57
N ALA A 560 -26.93 22.76 -8.51
CA ALA A 560 -26.44 22.71 -7.14
C ALA A 560 -25.52 21.50 -6.90
N LEU A 561 -25.81 20.33 -7.49
CA LEU A 561 -24.92 19.16 -7.46
C LEU A 561 -23.60 19.40 -8.18
N TYR A 562 -23.63 20.06 -9.34
CA TYR A 562 -22.41 20.41 -10.07
C TYR A 562 -21.56 21.40 -9.28
N GLN A 563 -22.15 22.46 -8.75
CA GLN A 563 -21.44 23.43 -7.91
C GLN A 563 -20.81 22.74 -6.70
N PHE A 564 -21.57 21.86 -6.03
CA PHE A 564 -21.07 21.07 -4.92
C PHE A 564 -19.87 20.20 -5.30
N ALA A 565 -19.94 19.51 -6.45
CA ALA A 565 -18.83 18.72 -6.97
C ALA A 565 -17.58 19.56 -7.20
N VAL A 566 -17.73 20.75 -7.79
CA VAL A 566 -16.64 21.70 -8.02
C VAL A 566 -16.02 22.18 -6.70
N GLU A 567 -16.83 22.56 -5.71
CA GLU A 567 -16.35 23.08 -4.43
C GLU A 567 -15.53 22.06 -3.62
N ILE A 568 -15.86 20.76 -3.72
CA ILE A 568 -15.07 19.69 -3.07
C ILE A 568 -14.01 19.05 -3.99
N GLY A 569 -13.90 19.50 -5.25
CA GLY A 569 -13.00 18.95 -6.26
C GLY A 569 -13.33 17.52 -6.69
N GLN A 570 -14.58 17.10 -6.60
CA GLN A 570 -14.97 15.73 -6.94
C GLN A 570 -15.30 15.58 -8.43
N GLU A 571 -14.45 14.87 -9.18
CA GLU A 571 -14.68 14.61 -10.60
C GLU A 571 -15.81 13.60 -10.87
N LYS A 572 -15.94 12.58 -10.02
CA LYS A 572 -16.89 11.47 -10.20
C LYS A 572 -17.57 11.13 -8.88
N PRO A 573 -18.88 10.82 -8.89
CA PRO A 573 -19.54 10.37 -7.68
C PRO A 573 -18.93 9.06 -7.18
N LEU A 574 -18.99 8.87 -5.87
CA LEU A 574 -18.49 7.69 -5.18
C LEU A 574 -19.42 6.49 -5.35
N GLU A 575 -18.85 5.32 -5.57
CA GLU A 575 -19.58 4.06 -5.50
C GLU A 575 -19.99 3.77 -4.05
N ILE A 576 -21.27 3.43 -3.85
CA ILE A 576 -21.84 3.18 -2.52
C ILE A 576 -21.12 2.02 -1.83
N ASP A 577 -20.86 0.92 -2.55
CA ASP A 577 -20.24 -0.27 -1.95
C ASP A 577 -18.78 -0.02 -1.56
N LYS A 578 -18.03 0.72 -2.38
CA LYS A 578 -16.65 1.14 -2.03
C LYS A 578 -16.64 2.10 -0.84
N THR A 579 -17.63 3.00 -0.77
CA THR A 579 -17.78 3.92 0.37
C THR A 579 -18.12 3.15 1.65
N ALA A 580 -19.01 2.15 1.56
CA ALA A 580 -19.34 1.27 2.67
C ALA A 580 -18.12 0.48 3.16
N GLU A 581 -17.30 -0.06 2.25
CA GLU A 581 -16.03 -0.72 2.56
C GLU A 581 -15.08 0.20 3.34
N ARG A 582 -14.94 1.45 2.90
CA ARG A 582 -14.13 2.45 3.58
C ARG A 582 -14.70 2.83 4.95
N ILE A 583 -16.01 2.97 5.08
CA ILE A 583 -16.68 3.22 6.37
C ILE A 583 -16.45 2.07 7.35
N VAL A 584 -16.60 0.81 6.91
CA VAL A 584 -16.38 -0.35 7.78
C VAL A 584 -14.89 -0.47 8.15
N SER A 585 -13.98 -0.24 7.22
CA SER A 585 -12.54 -0.19 7.51
C SER A 585 -12.19 0.93 8.49
N SER A 586 -12.95 2.03 8.47
CA SER A 586 -12.79 3.15 9.42
C SER A 586 -13.08 2.79 10.87
N LEU A 587 -13.71 1.64 11.13
CA LEU A 587 -13.90 1.15 12.49
C LEU A 587 -12.58 0.81 13.18
N TYR A 588 -11.49 0.54 12.47
CA TYR A 588 -10.26 0.16 13.14
C TYR A 588 -8.97 0.52 12.39
N ILE A 589 -9.00 0.64 11.07
CA ILE A 589 -7.83 0.99 10.26
C ILE A 589 -7.53 2.49 10.39
N PRO A 590 -6.33 2.90 10.83
CA PRO A 590 -5.97 4.32 10.97
C PRO A 590 -5.99 5.13 9.67
N LYS A 591 -5.49 4.57 8.57
CA LYS A 591 -5.46 5.20 7.24
C LYS A 591 -6.22 4.35 6.23
N VAL A 592 -7.41 4.78 5.86
CA VAL A 592 -8.22 4.10 4.83
C VAL A 592 -7.98 4.76 3.48
N GLU A 593 -7.58 3.94 2.50
CA GLU A 593 -7.32 4.39 1.14
C GLU A 593 -8.53 5.10 0.53
N GLY A 594 -8.28 6.15 -0.26
CA GLY A 594 -9.33 6.97 -0.88
C GLY A 594 -9.98 8.01 0.04
N ALA A 595 -9.66 8.03 1.33
CA ALA A 595 -10.13 9.06 2.26
C ALA A 595 -8.97 9.94 2.77
N ARG A 596 -9.19 11.26 2.83
CA ARG A 596 -8.29 12.19 3.52
C ARG A 596 -8.58 12.18 5.01
N HIS A 597 -7.53 12.18 5.83
CA HIS A 597 -7.65 12.07 7.28
C HIS A 597 -7.13 13.34 7.96
N THR A 598 -7.99 13.99 8.75
CA THR A 598 -7.63 15.09 9.65
C THR A 598 -8.06 14.74 11.07
N TYR A 599 -7.70 15.60 12.03
CA TYR A 599 -8.07 15.42 13.43
C TYR A 599 -8.75 16.69 13.94
N GLU A 600 -9.84 16.51 14.69
CA GLU A 600 -10.49 17.55 15.48
C GLU A 600 -10.51 17.05 16.92
N ASN A 601 -9.68 17.66 17.78
CA ASN A 601 -9.34 17.11 19.09
C ASN A 601 -8.83 15.64 18.97
N ALA A 602 -9.50 14.68 19.61
CA ALA A 602 -9.17 13.26 19.53
C ALA A 602 -10.02 12.48 18.49
N MET A 603 -10.91 13.18 17.77
CA MET A 603 -11.74 12.59 16.72
C MET A 603 -10.99 12.59 15.39
N VAL A 604 -11.08 11.47 14.66
CA VAL A 604 -10.61 11.39 13.28
C VAL A 604 -11.71 11.89 12.36
N VAL A 605 -11.41 12.87 11.52
CA VAL A 605 -12.33 13.33 10.46
C VAL A 605 -11.85 12.77 9.13
N ARG A 606 -12.74 12.08 8.42
CA ARG A 606 -12.46 11.43 7.13
C ARG A 606 -13.28 12.08 6.05
N ARG A 607 -12.59 12.62 5.03
CA ARG A 607 -13.19 13.21 3.85
C ARG A 607 -12.97 12.28 2.67
N ASP A 608 -14.04 11.66 2.19
CA ASP A 608 -14.02 10.69 1.08
C ASP A 608 -14.52 11.35 -0.20
N GLY A 609 -13.74 11.27 -1.28
CA GLY A 609 -14.07 11.91 -2.57
C GLY A 609 -13.73 13.40 -2.67
N TYR A 610 -13.07 13.98 -1.67
CA TYR A 610 -12.58 15.36 -1.72
C TYR A 610 -11.24 15.43 -2.43
N GLN A 611 -11.12 16.29 -3.43
CA GLN A 611 -9.85 16.73 -4.02
C GLN A 611 -9.77 18.26 -3.88
N LEU A 612 -9.76 18.75 -2.65
CA LEU A 612 -9.48 20.16 -2.43
C LEU A 612 -8.06 20.42 -2.93
N GLU A 613 -7.94 21.11 -4.05
CA GLU A 613 -6.69 21.76 -4.46
C GLU A 613 -6.23 22.55 -3.23
N VAL A 614 -5.12 22.12 -2.65
CA VAL A 614 -4.44 22.93 -1.65
C VAL A 614 -3.97 24.14 -2.44
N ASP A 615 -4.45 25.34 -2.13
CA ASP A 615 -4.04 26.61 -2.76
C ASP A 615 -2.56 26.55 -3.14
N ILE A 616 -2.29 26.57 -4.46
CA ILE A 616 -0.93 26.61 -5.04
C ILE A 616 -0.56 28.05 -5.31
#